data_AF-A0A544YXY7-F1
#
_entry.id   AF-A0A544YXY7-F1
#
_cell.length_a   1.000
_cell.length_b   1.000
_cell.length_c   1.000
_cell.angle_alpha   90.00
_cell.angle_beta   90.00
_cell.angle_gamma   90.00
#
_symmetry.space_group_name_H-M   'P 1'
#
loop_
_entity.id
_entity.type
_entity.pdbx_description
1 polymer ?
#
loop_
_entity_poly.entity_id
_entity_poly.type
_entity_poly.pdbx_seq_one_letter_code
_entity_poly.pdbx_strand_id
1 'polypeptide(L)'
;MSDQYGTYGDVVLYYDSGSAWNCAVLVKRSSFVFYGMATNMYITMNNSAYDDNHTKNNFDSDSGMYKYYAGPVRVYGKNMCIWIKGGIADISGPNADYWNYIVRDVTQVACG
;
A
#
# COMPACT_ATOMS: atom_id res chain seq x y z
N MET A 1 23.60 -18.33 -2.31
CA MET A 1 23.68 -17.03 -1.59
C MET A 1 22.25 -16.62 -1.29
N SER A 2 21.88 -16.53 -0.01
CA SER A 2 20.50 -16.30 0.44
C SER A 2 20.27 -14.81 0.74
N ASP A 3 19.38 -14.17 -0.01
CA ASP A 3 18.87 -12.84 0.34
C ASP A 3 17.87 -12.96 1.50
N GLN A 4 18.36 -12.87 2.74
CA GLN A 4 17.51 -12.69 3.92
C GLN A 4 17.04 -11.24 4.01
N TYR A 5 16.07 -10.88 3.16
CA TYR A 5 15.30 -9.65 3.31
C TYR A 5 13.87 -10.02 3.68
N GLY A 6 13.60 -10.17 4.97
CA GLY A 6 12.23 -10.42 5.46
C GLY A 6 11.28 -9.30 5.01
N THR A 7 10.14 -9.67 4.42
CA THR A 7 9.07 -8.75 4.06
C THR A 7 8.40 -8.18 5.32
N TYR A 8 8.34 -6.85 5.47
CA TYR A 8 7.78 -6.17 6.66
C TYR A 8 6.25 -6.22 6.75
N GLY A 9 5.60 -6.49 5.62
CA GLY A 9 4.15 -6.50 5.47
C GLY A 9 3.71 -7.11 4.16
N ASP A 10 2.40 -7.14 3.96
CA ASP A 10 1.70 -7.66 2.79
C ASP A 10 0.69 -6.62 2.28
N VAL A 11 0.52 -6.56 0.96
CA VAL A 11 -0.62 -5.85 0.36
C VAL A 11 -1.75 -6.85 0.16
N VAL A 12 -2.92 -6.53 0.70
CA VAL A 12 -4.16 -7.28 0.49
C VAL A 12 -5.02 -6.50 -0.50
N LEU A 13 -5.30 -7.12 -1.66
CA LEU A 13 -6.15 -6.57 -2.71
C LEU A 13 -7.50 -7.30 -2.74
N TYR A 14 -8.58 -6.53 -2.80
CA TYR A 14 -9.95 -7.02 -2.94
C TYR A 14 -10.63 -6.33 -4.13
N TYR A 15 -11.44 -7.09 -4.87
CA TYR A 15 -12.30 -6.59 -5.94
C TYR A 15 -13.77 -6.81 -5.59
N ASP A 16 -14.56 -5.74 -5.63
CA ASP A 16 -16.02 -5.78 -5.52
C ASP A 16 -16.65 -5.85 -6.91
N SER A 17 -17.13 -7.03 -7.33
CA SER A 17 -17.81 -7.17 -8.62
C SER A 17 -19.17 -6.46 -8.69
N GLY A 18 -19.80 -6.15 -7.56
CA GLY A 18 -21.10 -5.46 -7.50
C GLY A 18 -20.98 -3.96 -7.77
N SER A 19 -19.90 -3.34 -7.30
CA SER A 19 -19.62 -1.91 -7.51
C SER A 19 -18.51 -1.64 -8.55
N ALA A 20 -17.79 -2.68 -8.97
CA ALA A 20 -16.64 -2.66 -9.87
C ALA A 20 -15.42 -1.88 -9.34
N TRP A 21 -15.28 -1.80 -8.02
CA TRP A 21 -14.15 -1.15 -7.35
C TRP A 21 -13.10 -2.15 -6.90
N ASN A 22 -11.84 -1.78 -6.98
CA ASN A 22 -10.75 -2.44 -6.29
C ASN A 22 -10.41 -1.66 -5.01
N CYS A 23 -10.11 -2.38 -3.93
CA CYS A 23 -9.63 -1.81 -2.68
C CYS A 23 -8.33 -2.50 -2.26
N ALA A 24 -7.40 -1.75 -1.67
CA ALA A 24 -6.15 -2.31 -1.17
C ALA A 24 -5.82 -1.82 0.25
N VAL A 25 -5.19 -2.68 1.04
CA VAL A 25 -4.69 -2.39 2.39
C VAL A 25 -3.28 -2.92 2.52
N LEU A 26 -2.38 -2.14 3.12
CA LEU A 26 -1.05 -2.60 3.52
C LEU A 26 -1.11 -3.07 4.97
N VAL A 27 -0.74 -4.32 5.22
CA VAL A 27 -0.83 -4.98 6.53
C VAL A 27 0.58 -5.32 7.02
N LYS A 28 0.92 -4.92 8.25
CA LYS A 28 2.17 -5.35 8.88
C LYS A 28 2.13 -6.84 9.20
N ARG A 29 3.22 -7.55 8.93
CA ARG A 29 3.38 -8.94 9.39
C ARG A 29 3.65 -8.96 10.89
N SER A 30 3.11 -9.97 11.58
CA SER A 30 3.36 -10.21 13.00
C SER A 30 4.83 -10.50 13.33
N SER A 31 5.61 -10.94 12.34
CA SER A 31 7.06 -11.16 12.46
C SER A 31 7.91 -9.89 12.36
N PHE A 32 7.31 -8.75 12.04
CA PHE A 32 8.04 -7.48 11.94
C PHE A 32 8.38 -6.93 13.32
N VAL A 33 9.60 -6.44 13.51
CA VAL A 33 10.12 -5.99 14.82
C VAL A 33 9.28 -4.87 15.45
N PHE A 34 8.63 -4.03 14.64
CA PHE A 34 7.74 -2.96 15.10
C PHE A 34 6.25 -3.31 14.99
N TYR A 35 5.90 -4.59 14.92
CA TYR A 35 4.51 -5.01 15.01
C TYR A 35 3.87 -4.53 16.32
N GLY A 36 2.70 -3.89 16.25
CA GLY A 36 2.04 -3.26 17.40
C GLY A 36 2.53 -1.85 17.74
N MET A 37 3.65 -1.41 17.18
CA MET A 37 4.17 -0.04 17.32
C MET A 37 3.76 0.82 16.13
N ALA A 38 3.56 2.12 16.36
CA ALA A 38 3.31 3.06 15.28
C ALA A 38 4.58 3.26 14.45
N THR A 39 4.51 2.97 13.14
CA THR A 39 5.58 3.24 12.17
C THR A 39 4.97 3.97 10.99
N ASN A 40 5.80 4.72 10.27
CA ASN A 40 5.36 5.36 9.05
C ASN A 40 5.03 4.28 8.01
N MET A 41 3.84 4.35 7.44
CA MET A 41 3.38 3.48 6.37
C MET A 41 2.65 4.31 5.33
N TYR A 42 2.73 3.88 4.08
CA TYR A 42 1.92 4.43 3.02
C TYR A 42 1.44 3.33 2.08
N ILE A 43 0.32 3.60 1.41
CA ILE A 43 -0.18 2.83 0.30
C ILE A 43 -0.76 3.79 -0.74
N THR A 44 -0.40 3.58 -2.00
CA THR A 44 -1.00 4.27 -3.14
C THR A 44 -1.57 3.24 -4.09
N MET A 45 -2.68 3.60 -4.74
CA MET A 45 -3.35 2.76 -5.71
C MET A 45 -3.80 3.63 -6.88
N ASN A 46 -3.51 3.19 -8.09
CA ASN A 46 -3.99 3.85 -9.31
C ASN A 46 -4.48 2.84 -10.34
N ASN A 47 -5.41 3.24 -11.19
CA ASN A 47 -5.84 2.45 -12.35
C ASN A 47 -5.18 2.95 -13.65
N SER A 48 -5.49 2.29 -14.77
CA SER A 48 -4.85 2.56 -16.07
C SER A 48 -5.35 3.83 -16.75
N ALA A 49 -6.37 4.48 -16.18
CA ALA A 49 -6.89 5.76 -16.62
C ALA A 49 -6.36 6.92 -15.76
N TYR A 50 -5.48 6.66 -14.79
CA TYR A 50 -4.85 7.70 -13.99
C TYR A 50 -3.91 8.57 -14.82
N ASP A 51 -4.13 9.87 -14.73
CA ASP A 51 -3.17 10.91 -15.03
C ASP A 51 -3.38 12.09 -14.06
N ASP A 52 -2.51 13.10 -14.13
CA ASP A 52 -2.54 14.26 -13.24
C ASP A 52 -3.84 15.09 -13.29
N ASN A 53 -4.61 14.97 -14.36
CA ASN A 53 -5.90 15.65 -14.55
C ASN A 53 -7.10 14.74 -14.25
N HIS A 54 -6.92 13.43 -14.24
CA HIS A 54 -7.96 12.42 -14.04
C HIS A 54 -7.70 11.60 -12.78
N THR A 55 -7.68 12.25 -11.62
CA THR A 55 -7.45 11.57 -10.32
C THR A 55 -8.70 10.93 -9.73
N LYS A 56 -9.87 11.52 -9.99
CA LYS A 56 -11.15 11.05 -9.43
C LYS A 56 -11.43 9.60 -9.83
N ASN A 57 -11.60 8.74 -8.82
CA ASN A 57 -11.81 7.29 -8.97
C ASN A 57 -10.62 6.51 -9.56
N ASN A 58 -9.56 7.19 -10.00
CA ASN A 58 -8.42 6.58 -10.68
C ASN A 58 -7.17 6.55 -9.83
N PHE A 59 -7.13 7.33 -8.75
CA PHE A 59 -6.05 7.38 -7.79
C PHE A 59 -6.62 7.54 -6.39
N ASP A 60 -6.04 6.81 -5.44
CA ASP A 60 -6.28 6.98 -4.02
C ASP A 60 -5.02 6.62 -3.22
N SER A 61 -4.83 7.25 -2.07
CA SER A 61 -3.63 7.09 -1.26
C SER A 61 -3.90 7.29 0.22
N ASP A 62 -3.24 6.49 1.05
CA ASP A 62 -3.21 6.64 2.49
C ASP A 62 -1.78 6.56 3.02
N SER A 63 -1.50 7.30 4.08
CA SER A 63 -0.18 7.76 4.44
C SER A 63 -0.19 8.23 5.89
N GLY A 64 0.65 7.65 6.76
CA GLY A 64 0.71 8.07 8.16
C GLY A 64 1.36 7.07 9.11
N MET A 65 1.21 7.36 10.41
CA MET A 65 1.75 6.51 11.48
C MET A 65 0.74 5.46 11.90
N TYR A 66 0.94 4.22 11.47
CA TYR A 66 0.00 3.13 11.71
C TYR A 66 0.62 2.02 12.55
N LYS A 67 -0.19 1.37 13.40
CA LYS A 67 0.24 0.23 14.22
C LYS A 67 0.21 -1.09 13.44
N TYR A 68 -0.78 -1.26 12.57
CA TYR A 68 -1.08 -2.56 11.96
C TYR A 68 -1.38 -2.47 10.46
N TYR A 69 -2.14 -1.46 10.03
CA TYR A 69 -2.58 -1.35 8.64
C TYR A 69 -2.66 0.11 8.17
N ALA A 70 -2.36 0.34 6.89
CA ALA A 70 -2.61 1.58 6.16
C ALA A 70 -3.61 1.30 5.02
N GLY A 71 -4.54 2.22 4.76
CA GLY A 71 -5.70 2.06 3.91
C GLY A 71 -7.02 1.88 4.70
N PRO A 72 -8.12 1.47 4.03
CA PRO A 72 -8.18 1.07 2.62
C PRO A 72 -8.09 2.26 1.66
N VAL A 73 -7.42 2.04 0.53
CA VAL A 73 -7.48 2.90 -0.65
C VAL A 73 -8.28 2.21 -1.75
N ARG A 74 -8.97 2.96 -2.60
CA ARG A 74 -9.84 2.39 -3.64
C ARG A 74 -9.79 3.11 -4.97
N VAL A 75 -9.86 2.34 -6.05
CA VAL A 75 -9.98 2.85 -7.42
C VAL A 75 -10.99 2.04 -8.22
N TYR A 76 -11.58 2.65 -9.24
CA TYR A 76 -12.46 1.97 -10.16
C TYR A 76 -11.66 0.97 -11.00
N GLY A 77 -12.21 -0.24 -11.17
CA GLY A 77 -11.47 -1.40 -11.66
C GLY A 77 -11.97 -2.03 -12.94
N LYS A 78 -13.21 -1.76 -13.36
CA LYS A 78 -13.83 -2.49 -14.46
C LYS A 78 -13.05 -2.33 -15.77
N ASN A 79 -12.55 -3.43 -16.32
CA ASN A 79 -11.75 -3.47 -17.55
C ASN A 79 -10.49 -2.59 -17.46
N MET A 80 -9.90 -2.48 -16.27
CA MET A 80 -8.73 -1.65 -16.02
C MET A 80 -7.63 -2.45 -15.35
N CYS A 81 -6.39 -2.06 -15.60
CA CYS A 81 -5.27 -2.51 -14.78
C CYS A 81 -5.12 -1.60 -13.57
N ILE A 82 -4.70 -2.18 -12.45
CA ILE A 82 -4.46 -1.50 -11.18
C ILE A 82 -2.99 -1.64 -10.84
N TRP A 83 -2.36 -0.56 -10.36
CA TRP A 83 -1.05 -0.54 -9.76
C TRP A 83 -1.19 -0.19 -8.28
N ILE A 84 -0.47 -0.91 -7.43
CA ILE A 84 -0.42 -0.66 -5.99
C ILE A 84 1.03 -0.49 -5.61
N LYS A 85 1.32 0.48 -4.75
CA LYS A 85 2.61 0.64 -4.11
C LYS A 85 2.39 0.81 -2.61
N GLY A 86 3.00 -0.04 -1.80
CA GLY A 86 2.93 0.04 -0.35
C GLY A 86 4.31 0.08 0.29
N GLY A 87 4.42 0.73 1.45
CA GLY A 87 5.68 0.89 2.16
C GLY A 87 5.54 0.91 3.68
N ILE A 88 6.52 0.32 4.38
CA ILE A 88 6.63 0.30 5.84
C ILE A 88 8.04 0.75 6.21
N ALA A 89 8.15 1.79 7.03
CA ALA A 89 9.42 2.25 7.57
C ALA A 89 10.02 1.22 8.53
N ASP A 90 11.34 1.07 8.47
CA ASP A 90 12.15 0.25 9.38
C ASP A 90 12.53 0.99 10.66
N ILE A 91 11.79 2.05 11.02
CA ILE A 91 11.87 2.71 12.33
C ILE A 91 10.48 3.06 12.85
N SER A 92 10.39 3.30 14.17
CA SER A 92 9.17 3.73 14.87
C SER A 92 9.38 5.04 15.63
N GLY A 93 8.29 5.75 15.95
CA GLY A 93 8.32 6.98 16.74
C GLY A 93 8.29 8.28 15.93
N PRO A 94 8.33 9.45 16.61
CA PRO A 94 8.12 10.76 15.98
C PRO A 94 9.23 11.19 15.02
N ASN A 95 10.40 10.54 15.06
CA ASN A 95 11.52 10.78 14.14
C ASN A 95 11.45 9.91 12.88
N ALA A 96 10.32 9.22 12.63
CA ALA A 96 10.05 8.44 11.42
C ALA A 96 9.83 9.33 10.17
N ASP A 97 10.86 10.11 9.79
CA ASP A 97 11.00 10.90 8.57
C ASP A 97 10.68 10.19 7.24
N TYR A 98 9.57 10.59 6.63
CA TYR A 98 8.95 10.09 5.39
C TYR A 98 9.88 9.78 4.18
N TRP A 99 11.09 10.35 4.13
CA TRP A 99 11.92 10.42 2.91
C TRP A 99 13.18 9.54 2.89
N ASN A 100 13.56 8.88 4.00
CA ASN A 100 14.86 8.21 4.14
C ASN A 100 14.81 6.71 4.54
N TYR A 101 13.65 6.05 4.43
CA TYR A 101 13.53 4.64 4.82
C TYR A 101 13.78 3.65 3.68
N ILE A 102 14.27 2.46 4.04
CA ILE A 102 14.20 1.29 3.17
C ILE A 102 12.73 0.89 3.07
N VAL A 103 12.03 1.51 2.14
CA VAL A 103 10.68 1.11 1.79
C VAL A 103 10.77 -0.19 1.00
N ARG A 104 10.18 -1.25 1.56
CA ARG A 104 9.92 -2.49 0.80
C ARG A 104 8.69 -2.25 -0.06
N ASP A 105 8.92 -1.81 -1.28
CA ASP A 105 7.85 -1.65 -2.27
C ASP A 105 7.23 -3.01 -2.56
N VAL A 106 5.96 -3.17 -2.18
CA VAL A 106 5.12 -4.25 -2.69
C VAL A 106 4.38 -3.69 -3.90
N THR A 107 4.92 -3.95 -5.09
CA THR A 107 4.24 -3.61 -6.34
C THR A 107 3.41 -4.79 -6.81
N GLN A 108 2.10 -4.56 -6.96
CA GLN A 108 1.19 -5.54 -7.59
C GLN A 108 0.49 -4.90 -8.77
N VAL A 109 0.31 -5.69 -9.84
CA VAL A 109 -0.53 -5.35 -10.99
C VAL A 109 -1.63 -6.40 -11.11
N ALA A 110 -2.87 -5.95 -11.16
CA ALA A 110 -4.04 -6.80 -11.43
C ALA A 110 -4.86 -6.19 -12.57
N CYS A 111 -5.26 -7.00 -13.55
CA CYS A 111 -6.06 -6.57 -14.69
C CYS A 111 -7.26 -7.52 -14.84
N GLY A 112 -8.47 -6.98 -15.04
CA GLY A 112 -9.70 -7.77 -15.15
C GLY A 112 -10.93 -6.95 -15.49
#